data_AF-A0A399WUE2-F1
#
_entry.id   AF-A0A399WUE2-F1
#
_cell.length_a   1.000
_cell.length_b   1.000
_cell.length_c   1.000
_cell.angle_alpha   90.00
_cell.angle_beta   90.00
_cell.angle_gamma   90.00
#
_symmetry.space_group_name_H-M   'P 1'
#
loop_
_entity.id
_entity.type
_entity.pdbx_description
1 polymer ?
#
loop_
_entity_poly.entity_id
_entity_poly.type
_entity_poly.pdbx_seq_one_letter_code
_entity_poly.pdbx_strand_id
1 'polypeptide(L)'
;MKRLGYWAVAFLLALGVSLYLNRERLRIYFEQIDEKRQNDELMRKAEADRAKLLEERARVDSPLGMEEKAREMGLRKKGEEGL
;
A
#
# COMPACT_ATOMS: atom_id res chain seq x y z
N MET A 1 -7.70 -37.92 -45.54
CA MET A 1 -8.46 -36.88 -44.80
C MET A 1 -8.91 -37.28 -43.39
N LYS A 2 -9.37 -38.52 -43.13
CA LYS A 2 -9.87 -38.92 -41.79
C LYS A 2 -8.87 -38.75 -40.63
N ARG A 3 -7.57 -39.01 -40.85
CA ARG A 3 -6.53 -38.86 -39.82
C ARG A 3 -6.37 -37.42 -39.31
N LEU A 4 -6.48 -36.42 -40.20
CA LEU A 4 -6.35 -35.00 -39.81
C LEU A 4 -7.48 -34.57 -38.87
N GLY A 5 -8.70 -35.08 -39.08
CA GLY A 5 -9.85 -34.80 -38.21
C GLY A 5 -9.63 -35.30 -36.77
N TYR A 6 -9.06 -36.49 -36.59
CA TYR A 6 -8.75 -37.01 -35.25
C TYR A 6 -7.67 -36.19 -34.55
N TRP A 7 -6.63 -35.74 -35.27
CA TRP A 7 -5.61 -34.85 -34.69
C TRP A 7 -6.19 -33.49 -34.29
N ALA A 8 -7.07 -32.91 -35.10
CA ALA A 8 -7.74 -31.66 -34.77
C ALA A 8 -8.62 -31.79 -33.52
N VAL A 9 -9.39 -32.87 -33.40
CA VAL A 9 -10.22 -33.13 -32.21
C VAL A 9 -9.35 -33.36 -30.96
N ALA A 10 -8.28 -34.16 -31.07
CA ALA A 10 -7.36 -34.39 -29.96
C ALA A 10 -6.68 -33.10 -29.50
N PHE A 11 -6.29 -32.23 -30.43
CA PHE A 11 -5.69 -30.94 -30.11
C PHE A 11 -6.68 -30.01 -29.39
N LEU A 12 -7.94 -29.94 -29.84
CA LEU A 12 -8.97 -29.15 -29.17
C LEU A 12 -9.29 -29.65 -27.76
N LEU A 13 -9.32 -30.97 -27.56
CA LEU A 13 -9.48 -31.57 -26.24
C LEU A 13 -8.29 -31.24 -25.33
N ALA A 14 -7.07 -31.32 -25.84
CA ALA A 14 -5.86 -30.97 -25.09
C ALA A 14 -5.87 -29.48 -24.67
N LEU A 15 -6.27 -28.58 -25.57
CA LEU A 15 -6.43 -27.15 -25.25
C LEU A 15 -7.52 -26.93 -24.19
N GLY A 16 -8.66 -27.61 -24.32
CA GLY A 16 -9.76 -27.50 -23.36
C GLY A 16 -9.35 -27.95 -21.95
N VAL A 17 -8.66 -29.10 -21.84
CA VAL A 17 -8.16 -29.62 -20.57
C VAL A 17 -7.07 -28.70 -19.98
N SER A 18 -6.16 -28.21 -20.82
CA SER A 18 -5.11 -27.28 -20.39
C SER A 18 -5.69 -25.96 -19.84
N LEU A 19 -6.69 -25.39 -20.51
CA LEU A 19 -7.38 -24.19 -20.06
C LEU A 19 -8.18 -24.44 -18.78
N TYR A 20 -8.85 -25.59 -18.69
CA TYR A 20 -9.61 -25.97 -17.50
C TYR A 20 -8.70 -26.10 -16.26
N LEU A 21 -7.57 -26.81 -16.40
CA LEU A 21 -6.60 -26.99 -15.30
C LEU A 21 -5.89 -25.67 -14.92
N ASN A 22 -5.68 -24.76 -15.88
CA ASN A 22 -5.03 -23.48 -15.61
C ASN A 22 -5.98 -22.38 -15.14
N ARG A 23 -7.30 -22.54 -15.27
CA ARG A 23 -8.28 -21.51 -14.88
C ARG A 23 -8.13 -21.09 -13.42
N GLU A 24 -7.99 -22.06 -12.53
CA GLU A 24 -7.87 -21.79 -11.09
C GLU A 24 -6.53 -21.16 -10.72
N ARG A 25 -5.44 -21.62 -11.36
CA ARG A 25 -4.11 -21.00 -11.19
C ARG A 25 -4.07 -19.56 -11.67
N LEU A 26 -4.68 -19.28 -12.82
CA LEU A 26 -4.79 -17.93 -13.36
C LEU A 26 -5.59 -17.04 -12.42
N ARG A 27 -6.70 -17.55 -11.89
CA ARG A 27 -7.52 -16.82 -10.91
C ARG A 27 -6.71 -16.47 -9.66
N ILE A 28 -6.03 -17.43 -9.05
CA ILE A 28 -5.19 -17.21 -7.86
C ILE A 28 -4.08 -16.21 -8.17
N TYR A 29 -3.44 -16.32 -9.34
CA TYR A 29 -2.38 -15.40 -9.76
C TYR A 29 -2.89 -13.95 -9.86
N PHE A 30 -4.07 -13.74 -10.46
CA PHE A 30 -4.66 -12.41 -10.53
C PHE A 30 -5.10 -11.89 -9.15
N GLU A 31 -5.70 -12.74 -8.32
CA GLU A 31 -6.06 -12.39 -6.94
C GLU A 31 -4.82 -11.96 -6.14
N GLN A 32 -3.70 -12.68 -6.26
CA GLN A 32 -2.44 -12.31 -5.60
C GLN A 32 -1.85 -10.99 -6.09
N ILE A 33 -1.96 -10.70 -7.39
CA ILE A 33 -1.51 -9.42 -7.96
C ILE A 33 -2.35 -8.27 -7.39
N ASP A 34 -3.66 -8.45 -7.36
CA ASP A 34 -4.57 -7.42 -6.85
C ASP A 34 -4.38 -7.20 -5.35
N GLU A 35 -4.24 -8.26 -4.56
CA GLU A 35 -3.92 -8.16 -3.13
C GLU A 35 -2.60 -7.45 -2.89
N LYS A 36 -1.56 -7.81 -3.64
CA LYS A 36 -0.25 -7.15 -3.53
C LYS A 36 -0.36 -5.66 -3.85
N ARG A 37 -1.06 -5.31 -4.93
CA ARG A 37 -1.25 -3.91 -5.31
C ARG A 37 -2.01 -3.12 -4.25
N GLN A 38 -3.07 -3.70 -3.67
CA GLN A 38 -3.80 -3.06 -2.57
C GLN A 38 -2.92 -2.86 -1.34
N ASN A 39 -2.10 -3.86 -1.00
CA ASN A 39 -1.18 -3.76 0.15
C ASN A 39 -0.10 -2.70 -0.09
N ASP A 40 0.47 -2.63 -1.29
CA ASP A 40 1.45 -1.59 -1.66
C ASP A 40 0.82 -0.18 -1.59
N GLU A 41 -0.43 -0.02 -2.02
CA GLU A 41 -1.16 1.25 -1.91
C GLU A 41 -1.42 1.64 -0.45
N LEU A 42 -1.78 0.68 0.41
CA LEU A 42 -1.98 0.90 1.85
C LEU A 42 -0.66 1.24 2.56
N MET A 43 0.42 0.53 2.25
CA MET A 43 1.76 0.80 2.80
C MET A 43 2.23 2.19 2.42
N ARG A 44 2.10 2.58 1.14
CA ARG A 44 2.47 3.92 0.69
C ARG A 44 1.70 5.02 1.42
N LYS A 45 0.41 4.81 1.69
CA LYS A 45 -0.40 5.75 2.49
C LYS A 45 0.12 5.82 3.94
N ALA A 46 0.35 4.67 4.56
CA ALA A 46 0.86 4.60 5.93
C ALA A 46 2.26 5.23 6.07
N GLU A 47 3.13 5.06 5.08
CA GLU A 47 4.44 5.72 5.04
C GLU A 47 4.33 7.23 4.90
N ALA A 48 3.44 7.71 4.02
CA ALA A 48 3.19 9.15 3.88
C ALA A 48 2.65 9.77 5.17
N ASP A 49 1.72 9.08 5.86
CA ASP A 49 1.18 9.54 7.13
C ASP A 49 2.24 9.53 8.24
N ARG A 50 3.09 8.49 8.29
CA ARG A 50 4.24 8.46 9.21
C ARG A 50 5.21 9.61 8.95
N ALA A 51 5.50 9.92 7.69
CA ALA A 51 6.38 11.04 7.33
C ALA A 51 5.81 12.38 7.81
N LYS A 52 4.50 12.61 7.62
CA LYS A 52 3.80 13.80 8.12
C LYS A 52 3.85 13.90 9.64
N LEU A 53 3.56 12.81 10.36
CA LEU A 53 3.61 12.80 11.82
C LEU A 53 5.02 13.06 12.35
N LEU A 54 6.06 12.56 11.67
CA LEU A 54 7.44 12.87 12.01
C LEU A 54 7.77 14.34 11.76
N GLU A 55 7.27 14.93 10.67
CA GLU A 55 7.45 16.35 10.38
C GLU A 55 6.74 17.24 11.44
N GLU A 56 5.48 16.93 11.76
CA GLU A 56 4.72 17.62 12.81
C GLU A 56 5.40 17.48 14.17
N ARG A 57 5.86 16.28 14.51
CA ARG A 57 6.62 16.04 15.74
C ARG A 57 7.91 16.86 15.75
N ALA A 58 8.67 16.88 14.66
CA ALA A 58 9.90 17.68 14.56
C ALA A 58 9.62 19.18 14.72
N ARG A 59 8.48 19.68 14.22
CA ARG A 59 8.05 21.07 14.46
C ARG A 59 7.73 21.34 15.93
N VAL A 60 7.01 20.44 16.58
CA VAL A 60 6.64 20.56 18.00
C VAL A 60 7.84 20.40 18.93
N ASP A 61 8.74 19.46 18.64
CA ASP A 61 9.96 19.19 19.39
C ASP A 61 11.06 20.24 19.10
N SER A 62 10.84 21.14 18.12
CA SER A 62 11.74 22.26 17.88
C SER A 62 11.74 23.23 19.07
N PRO A 63 12.85 23.91 19.38
CA PRO A 63 12.92 24.86 20.49
C PRO A 63 11.85 25.95 20.41
N LEU A 64 11.54 26.43 19.20
CA LEU A 64 10.49 27.41 18.92
C LEU A 64 9.09 26.82 19.17
N GLY A 65 8.82 25.61 18.68
CA GLY A 65 7.54 24.93 18.89
C GLY A 65 7.28 24.58 20.37
N MET A 66 8.32 24.22 21.11
CA MET A 66 8.23 24.01 22.56
C MET A 66 7.97 25.33 23.31
N GLU A 67 8.55 26.44 22.86
CA GLU A 67 8.32 27.77 23.44
C GLU A 67 6.90 28.29 23.16
N GLU A 68 6.37 28.05 21.96
CA GLU A 68 4.96 28.33 21.62
C GLU A 68 4.00 27.48 22.45
N LYS A 69 4.23 26.17 22.57
CA LYS A 69 3.42 25.28 23.42
C LYS A 69 3.48 25.67 24.90
N ALA A 70 4.65 26.08 25.39
CA ALA A 70 4.80 26.58 26.75
C ALA A 70 3.97 27.85 26.97
N ARG A 71 3.97 28.77 26.01
CA ARG A 71 3.14 29.99 26.04
C ARG A 71 1.63 29.68 25.99
N GLU A 72 1.19 28.72 25.18
CA GLU A 72 -0.20 28.25 25.16
C GLU A 72 -0.65 27.65 26.51
N MET A 73 0.25 26.94 27.19
CA MET A 73 0.03 26.41 28.53
C MET A 73 0.15 27.48 29.64
N GLY A 74 0.35 28.75 29.28
CA GLY A 74 0.48 29.87 30.22
C GLY A 74 1.83 29.93 30.95
N LEU A 75 2.80 29.10 30.54
CA LEU A 75 4.16 29.12 31.08
C LEU A 75 4.97 30.21 30.37
N ARG A 76 5.39 31.22 31.12
CA ARG A 76 6.30 32.26 30.63
C ARG A 76 7.75 31.88 30.90
N LYS A 77 8.65 32.40 30.06
CA LYS A 77 10.09 32.20 30.26
C LYS A 77 10.52 32.92 31.54
N LYS A 78 11.42 32.31 32.32
CA LYS A 78 11.93 32.89 33.57
C LYS A 78 12.58 34.26 33.27
N GLY A 79 11.92 35.36 33.67
CA GLY A 79 12.36 36.74 33.39
C GLY A 79 11.42 37.57 32.48
N GLU A 80 10.36 36.99 31.91
CA GLU A 80 9.28 37.73 31.23
C GLU A 80 8.26 38.24 32.27
N GLU A 81 8.68 39.17 33.15
CA GLU A 81 7.76 39.98 33.94
C GLU A 81 7.14 41.05 33.06
N GLY A 82 5.83 41.27 33.24
CA GLY A 82 5.01 42.11 32.37
C GLY A 82 5.55 43.54 32.22
N LEU A 83 5.44 44.05 30.99
CA LEU A 83 5.24 45.48 30.76
C LEU A 83 3.92 45.92 31.39
#